data_AF-T0QRQ4-F1
#
_entry.id   AF-T0QRQ4-F1
#
_cell.length_a   1.000
_cell.length_b   1.000
_cell.length_c   1.000
_cell.angle_alpha   90.00
_cell.angle_beta   90.00
_cell.angle_gamma   90.00
#
_symmetry.space_group_name_H-M   'P 1'
#
loop_
_entity.id
_entity.type
_entity.pdbx_description
1 polymer ?
#
loop_
_entity_poly.entity_id
_entity_poly.type
_entity_poly.pdbx_seq_one_letter_code
_entity_poly.pdbx_strand_id
1 'polypeptide(L)'
;MVVSCNKPDGVDFAALHASIAALTASPETTEALQHITHEMHAIVTSLATRDSALRLQEARVASQLELLSKLPSPCGHTASRHQQQSTTTSERAKVVTLNVGGTLFTTARETLLRTRGSYFDAMLSSDHWLPNEKGEYFLDLDPSTFPRIMKLLRTGFLPLDGLSEADEAELREMLDYLQIECPQPTPSAPPAAPLHNVYWDPRQCSVFLKLRERDTIVRQTTTGWSNVLATTLEKTFVVRVRLGAKIEVGFSTLKTFSPHIHRYGSAPRGYYFNCETYDVYSQLTKRVPSGLDPSTPTGIAVLLLQHDRDRRCIQFSINGTALAMTLRVEAGDVGALFPIARISSAGAEVELLPFQVPF
;
A
#
# COMPACT_ATOMS: atom_id res chain seq x y z
N MET A 1 -17.51 16.84 -44.91
CA MET A 1 -16.92 17.80 -43.96
C MET A 1 -16.32 16.99 -42.83
N VAL A 2 -15.09 16.51 -42.99
CA VAL A 2 -14.42 15.66 -42.00
C VAL A 2 -13.79 16.60 -40.98
N VAL A 3 -14.26 16.52 -39.74
CA VAL A 3 -13.75 17.29 -38.62
C VAL A 3 -12.29 16.89 -38.41
N SER A 4 -11.39 17.81 -38.73
CA SER A 4 -9.97 17.69 -38.43
C SER A 4 -9.82 17.79 -36.91
N CYS A 5 -9.71 16.65 -36.23
CA CYS A 5 -9.33 16.63 -34.83
C CYS A 5 -7.89 17.12 -34.72
N ASN A 6 -7.71 18.35 -34.24
CA ASN A 6 -6.41 18.84 -33.78
C ASN A 6 -5.89 17.88 -32.71
N LYS A 7 -4.80 17.17 -33.02
CA LYS A 7 -3.96 16.54 -32.00
C LYS A 7 -3.45 17.66 -31.08
N PRO A 8 -3.48 17.49 -29.75
CA PRO A 8 -2.80 18.43 -28.87
C PRO A 8 -1.30 18.38 -29.18
N ASP A 9 -0.71 19.56 -29.36
CA ASP A 9 0.73 19.74 -29.55
C ASP A 9 1.48 19.05 -28.40
N GLY A 10 2.38 18.14 -28.74
CA GLY A 10 3.22 17.47 -27.77
C GLY A 10 4.10 18.48 -27.04
N VAL A 11 4.36 18.23 -25.75
CA VAL A 11 5.23 19.09 -24.95
C VAL A 11 6.64 19.13 -25.57
N ASP A 12 7.11 20.33 -25.93
CA ASP A 12 8.45 20.54 -26.47
C ASP A 12 9.47 20.64 -25.32
N PHE A 13 10.03 19.49 -24.94
CA PHE A 13 11.04 19.39 -23.89
C PHE A 13 12.33 20.15 -24.24
N ALA A 14 12.65 20.38 -25.52
CA ALA A 14 13.87 21.10 -25.91
C ALA A 14 13.74 22.60 -25.62
N ALA A 15 12.58 23.20 -25.91
CA ALA A 15 12.28 24.59 -25.57
C ALA A 15 12.28 24.82 -24.04
N LEU A 16 11.77 23.82 -23.29
CA LEU A 16 11.77 23.87 -21.83
C LEU A 16 13.19 23.74 -21.25
N HIS A 17 14.01 22.82 -21.76
CA HIS A 17 15.43 22.71 -21.39
C HIS A 17 16.20 24.00 -21.66
N ALA A 18 15.99 24.64 -22.82
CA ALA A 18 16.64 25.90 -23.16
C ALA A 18 16.26 27.04 -22.21
N SER A 19 14.99 27.11 -21.80
CA SER A 19 14.50 28.13 -20.86
C SER A 19 15.10 27.95 -19.46
N ILE A 20 15.25 26.70 -19.01
CA ILE A 20 15.85 26.37 -17.71
C ILE A 20 17.36 26.64 -17.71
N ALA A 21 18.05 26.32 -18.81
CA ALA A 21 19.48 26.62 -18.95
C ALA A 21 19.78 28.13 -19.02
N ALA A 22 18.87 28.94 -19.57
CA ALA A 22 19.00 30.39 -19.56
C ALA A 22 18.91 30.98 -18.14
N LEU A 23 18.10 30.37 -17.27
CA LEU A 23 17.96 30.79 -15.87
C LEU A 23 19.20 30.47 -15.02
N THR A 24 19.89 29.36 -15.28
CA THR A 24 21.14 29.01 -14.58
C THR A 24 22.34 29.84 -15.00
N ALA A 25 22.33 30.40 -16.21
CA ALA A 25 23.43 31.22 -16.74
C ALA A 25 23.44 32.68 -16.21
N SER A 26 22.42 33.09 -15.44
CA SER A 26 22.33 34.46 -14.90
C SER A 26 23.18 34.63 -13.63
N PRO A 27 24.17 35.54 -13.62
CA PRO A 27 25.11 35.72 -12.51
C PRO A 27 24.52 36.34 -11.24
N GLU A 28 23.25 36.78 -11.26
CA GLU A 28 22.54 37.39 -10.11
C GLU A 28 21.66 36.39 -9.33
N THR A 29 21.76 35.09 -9.58
CA THR A 29 20.94 34.07 -8.94
C THR A 29 21.51 33.60 -7.59
N THR A 30 20.69 33.61 -6.54
CA THR A 30 21.06 33.07 -5.22
C THR A 30 21.20 31.53 -5.27
N GLU A 31 22.03 30.96 -4.39
CA GLU A 31 22.27 29.49 -4.33
C GLU A 31 20.98 28.66 -4.23
N ALA A 32 19.96 29.16 -3.51
CA ALA A 32 18.65 28.51 -3.41
C ALA A 32 17.89 28.46 -4.76
N LEU A 33 17.99 29.51 -5.58
CA LEU A 33 17.39 29.55 -6.92
C LEU A 33 18.14 28.63 -7.89
N GLN A 34 19.45 28.51 -7.76
CA GLN A 34 20.25 27.57 -8.55
C GLN A 34 19.90 26.12 -8.23
N HIS A 35 19.71 25.78 -6.94
CA HIS A 35 19.26 24.46 -6.51
C HIS A 35 17.88 24.10 -7.09
N ILE A 36 16.92 25.02 -7.02
CA ILE A 36 15.57 24.81 -7.59
C ILE A 36 15.65 24.62 -9.11
N THR A 37 16.49 25.39 -9.80
CA THR A 37 16.65 25.29 -11.26
C THR A 37 17.31 23.97 -11.66
N HIS A 38 18.24 23.45 -10.85
CA HIS A 38 18.86 22.14 -11.06
C HIS A 38 17.85 20.99 -10.89
N GLU A 39 17.05 21.02 -9.82
CA GLU A 39 15.96 20.06 -9.58
C GLU A 39 14.96 20.08 -10.75
N MET A 40 14.56 21.27 -11.20
CA MET A 40 13.65 21.42 -12.34
C MET A 40 14.26 20.85 -13.64
N HIS A 41 15.56 21.06 -13.88
CA HIS A 41 16.26 20.46 -15.02
C HIS A 41 16.29 18.91 -14.95
N ALA A 42 16.50 18.34 -13.76
CA ALA A 42 16.52 16.90 -13.55
C ALA A 42 15.14 16.28 -13.82
N ILE A 43 14.06 16.93 -13.35
CA ILE A 43 12.68 16.50 -13.60
C ILE A 43 12.36 16.55 -15.09
N VAL A 44 12.71 17.62 -15.79
CA VAL A 44 12.45 17.76 -17.24
C VAL A 44 13.21 16.70 -18.04
N THR A 45 14.48 16.42 -17.69
CA THR A 45 15.24 15.33 -18.31
C THR A 45 14.57 13.97 -18.10
N SER A 46 14.11 13.69 -16.88
CA SER A 46 13.43 12.44 -16.52
C SER A 46 12.08 12.28 -17.26
N LEU A 47 11.35 13.36 -17.45
CA LEU A 47 10.10 13.35 -18.22
C LEU A 47 10.34 13.16 -19.72
N ALA A 48 11.35 13.84 -20.28
CA ALA A 48 11.71 13.69 -21.69
C ALA A 48 12.15 12.25 -22.02
N THR A 49 12.92 11.63 -21.12
CA THR A 49 13.32 10.22 -21.27
C THR A 49 12.13 9.27 -21.21
N ARG A 50 11.20 9.46 -20.27
CA ARG A 50 9.96 8.66 -20.20
C ARG A 50 9.07 8.85 -21.43
N ASP A 51 8.91 10.07 -21.95
CA ASP A 51 8.14 10.36 -23.16
C ASP A 51 8.73 9.64 -24.38
N SER A 52 10.07 9.66 -24.53
CA SER A 52 10.75 8.95 -25.62
C SER A 52 10.55 7.43 -25.55
N ALA A 53 10.56 6.85 -24.34
CA ALA A 53 10.31 5.43 -24.12
C ALA A 53 8.86 5.04 -24.46
N LEU A 54 7.89 5.88 -24.08
CA LEU A 54 6.48 5.69 -24.43
C LEU A 54 6.26 5.72 -25.95
N ARG A 55 6.85 6.70 -26.66
CA ARG A 55 6.76 6.76 -28.12
C ARG A 55 7.36 5.54 -28.81
N LEU A 56 8.46 5.01 -28.28
CA LEU A 56 9.07 3.78 -28.78
C LEU A 56 8.14 2.57 -28.57
N GLN A 57 7.48 2.51 -27.41
CA GLN A 57 6.50 1.47 -27.10
C GLN A 57 5.28 1.56 -28.03
N GLU A 58 4.73 2.76 -28.26
CA GLU A 58 3.64 2.99 -29.21
C GLU A 58 4.02 2.56 -30.63
N ALA A 59 5.23 2.91 -31.09
CA ALA A 59 5.73 2.50 -32.40
C ALA A 59 5.88 0.98 -32.52
N ARG A 60 6.31 0.30 -31.44
CA ARG A 60 6.42 -1.15 -31.39
C ARG A 60 5.06 -1.83 -31.49
N VAL A 61 4.06 -1.31 -30.76
CA VAL A 61 2.68 -1.82 -30.81
C VAL A 61 2.07 -1.60 -32.20
N ALA A 62 2.27 -0.41 -32.80
CA ALA A 62 1.79 -0.13 -34.16
C ALA A 62 2.42 -1.09 -35.20
N SER A 63 3.72 -1.38 -35.09
CA SER A 63 4.41 -2.33 -35.96
C SER A 63 3.90 -3.77 -35.78
N GLN A 64 3.61 -4.20 -34.54
CA GLN A 64 3.00 -5.51 -34.29
C GLN A 64 1.60 -5.63 -34.89
N LEU A 65 0.79 -4.55 -34.81
CA LEU A 65 -0.53 -4.52 -35.44
C LEU A 65 -0.45 -4.63 -36.96
N GLU A 66 0.53 -3.96 -37.59
CA GLU A 66 0.73 -4.03 -39.03
C GLU A 66 1.19 -5.43 -39.48
N LEU A 67 2.07 -6.08 -38.71
CA LEU A 67 2.48 -7.48 -38.95
C LEU A 67 1.30 -8.45 -38.84
N LEU A 68 0.43 -8.28 -37.84
CA LEU A 68 -0.77 -9.09 -37.68
C LEU A 68 -1.75 -8.88 -38.85
N SER A 69 -1.81 -7.69 -39.43
CA SER A 69 -2.67 -7.39 -40.59
C SER A 69 -2.21 -8.05 -41.90
N LYS A 70 -0.95 -8.52 -41.98
CA LYS A 70 -0.35 -9.14 -43.18
C LYS A 70 -0.37 -10.68 -43.16
N LEU A 71 -0.91 -11.31 -42.12
CA LEU A 71 -1.08 -12.76 -42.08
C LEU A 71 -2.25 -13.18 -42.99
N PRO A 72 -2.06 -14.12 -43.93
CA PRO A 72 -3.12 -14.54 -44.83
C PRO A 72 -4.21 -15.31 -44.07
N SER A 73 -5.47 -14.96 -44.32
CA SER A 73 -6.63 -15.66 -43.78
C SER A 73 -6.69 -17.09 -44.36
N PRO A 74 -6.79 -18.15 -43.53
CA PRO A 74 -6.93 -19.49 -44.06
C PRO A 74 -8.40 -19.76 -44.44
N CYS A 75 -8.70 -19.73 -45.74
CA CYS A 75 -9.88 -20.39 -46.29
C CYS A 75 -9.49 -21.80 -46.76
N GLY A 76 -10.29 -22.78 -46.32
CA GLY A 76 -10.01 -24.21 -46.50
C GLY A 76 -10.43 -24.79 -47.84
N HIS A 77 -10.14 -26.09 -48.02
CA HIS A 77 -11.00 -27.06 -48.70
C HIS A 77 -10.55 -28.53 -48.48
N THR A 78 -11.55 -29.35 -48.14
CA THR A 78 -11.82 -30.74 -48.58
C THR A 78 -10.96 -31.93 -48.12
N ALA A 79 -11.50 -32.63 -47.11
CA ALA A 79 -11.70 -34.07 -46.93
C ALA A 79 -10.92 -35.12 -47.77
N SER A 80 -10.24 -36.05 -47.08
CA SER A 80 -10.53 -37.51 -47.18
C SER A 80 -9.90 -38.35 -46.06
N ARG A 81 -10.77 -38.87 -45.17
CA ARG A 81 -10.83 -40.22 -44.57
C ARG A 81 -9.53 -41.02 -44.36
N HIS A 82 -9.16 -41.26 -43.09
CA HIS A 82 -9.01 -42.62 -42.52
C HIS A 82 -8.97 -42.62 -40.98
N GLN A 83 -9.95 -43.36 -40.41
CA GLN A 83 -9.98 -44.08 -39.13
C GLN A 83 -8.92 -43.76 -38.06
N GLN A 84 -9.33 -43.13 -36.96
CA GLN A 84 -9.54 -43.78 -35.65
C GLN A 84 -9.91 -42.75 -34.57
N GLN A 85 -11.00 -43.03 -33.86
CA GLN A 85 -11.25 -42.64 -32.46
C GLN A 85 -11.15 -41.14 -32.08
N SER A 86 -12.28 -40.43 -32.14
CA SER A 86 -12.82 -39.59 -31.05
C SER A 86 -14.01 -38.76 -31.55
N THR A 87 -15.22 -39.20 -31.21
CA THR A 87 -16.43 -38.42 -31.39
C THR A 87 -16.52 -37.35 -30.29
N THR A 88 -16.24 -36.10 -30.64
CA THR A 88 -17.15 -34.94 -30.52
C THR A 88 -16.36 -33.63 -30.45
N THR A 89 -16.41 -32.89 -31.54
CA THR A 89 -15.99 -31.50 -31.65
C THR A 89 -16.91 -30.60 -30.82
N SER A 90 -16.31 -29.72 -30.03
CA SER A 90 -16.91 -28.47 -29.51
C SER A 90 -18.00 -28.55 -28.42
N GLU A 91 -17.68 -29.21 -27.30
CA GLU A 91 -17.95 -28.61 -25.99
C GLU A 91 -16.57 -28.26 -25.42
N ARG A 92 -16.24 -26.97 -25.27
CA ARG A 92 -14.96 -26.57 -24.66
C ARG A 92 -14.81 -27.33 -23.34
N ALA A 93 -13.71 -28.08 -23.16
CA ALA A 93 -13.52 -28.95 -22.01
C ALA A 93 -13.90 -28.20 -20.72
N LYS A 94 -14.93 -28.71 -20.03
CA LYS A 94 -15.47 -28.10 -18.80
C LYS A 94 -14.40 -28.04 -17.70
N VAL A 95 -13.39 -28.89 -17.82
CA VAL A 95 -12.28 -29.03 -16.88
C VAL A 95 -10.97 -28.80 -17.63
N VAL A 96 -10.08 -28.02 -17.02
CA VAL A 96 -8.75 -27.67 -17.50
C VAL A 96 -7.73 -28.15 -16.48
N THR A 97 -6.64 -28.74 -16.95
CA THR A 97 -5.49 -29.13 -16.13
C THR A 97 -4.33 -28.17 -16.38
N LEU A 98 -3.82 -27.57 -15.31
CA LEU A 98 -2.65 -26.69 -15.28
C LEU A 98 -1.48 -27.47 -14.69
N ASN A 99 -0.32 -27.38 -15.31
CA ASN A 99 0.94 -27.93 -14.80
C ASN A 99 1.84 -26.76 -14.38
N VAL A 100 1.93 -26.52 -13.08
CA VAL A 100 2.63 -25.38 -12.47
C VAL A 100 3.95 -25.87 -11.91
N GLY A 101 5.06 -25.57 -12.58
CA GLY A 101 6.40 -26.00 -12.14
C GLY A 101 6.54 -27.52 -11.97
N GLY A 102 5.72 -28.32 -12.67
CA GLY A 102 5.66 -29.79 -12.54
C GLY A 102 4.50 -30.31 -11.69
N THR A 103 3.76 -29.46 -10.99
CA THR A 103 2.62 -29.86 -10.15
C THR A 103 1.29 -29.67 -10.88
N LEU A 104 0.44 -30.71 -10.88
CA LEU A 104 -0.83 -30.68 -11.58
C LEU A 104 -1.96 -30.09 -10.73
N PHE A 105 -2.67 -29.10 -11.28
CA PHE A 105 -3.85 -28.48 -10.72
C PHE A 105 -5.02 -28.57 -11.70
N THR A 106 -6.12 -29.16 -11.27
CA THR A 106 -7.32 -29.31 -12.10
C THR A 106 -8.43 -28.39 -11.63
N THR A 107 -9.11 -27.71 -12.56
CA THR A 107 -10.19 -26.78 -12.24
C THR A 107 -11.17 -26.63 -13.39
N ALA A 108 -12.34 -26.04 -13.12
CA ALA A 108 -13.32 -25.75 -14.17
C ALA A 108 -12.86 -24.60 -15.06
N ARG A 109 -13.13 -24.69 -16.36
CA ARG A 109 -12.79 -23.63 -17.34
C ARG A 109 -13.42 -22.30 -16.96
N GLU A 110 -14.65 -22.28 -16.44
CA GLU A 110 -15.30 -21.04 -16.02
C GLU A 110 -14.62 -20.38 -14.82
N THR A 111 -13.91 -21.15 -13.98
CA THR A 111 -13.18 -20.60 -12.82
C THR A 111 -11.99 -19.77 -13.27
N LEU A 112 -11.27 -20.24 -14.29
CA LEU A 112 -10.13 -19.54 -14.88
C LEU A 112 -10.55 -18.29 -15.67
N LEU A 113 -11.73 -18.32 -16.29
CA LEU A 113 -12.29 -17.21 -17.08
C LEU A 113 -13.03 -16.15 -16.25
N ARG A 114 -13.12 -16.35 -14.94
CA ARG A 114 -13.82 -15.42 -14.05
C ARG A 114 -13.11 -14.06 -13.97
N THR A 115 -11.77 -14.09 -14.00
CA THR A 115 -10.94 -12.89 -14.00
C THR A 115 -10.65 -12.48 -15.44
N ARG A 116 -11.49 -11.60 -15.99
CA ARG A 116 -11.33 -11.10 -17.37
C ARG A 116 -10.04 -10.30 -17.51
N GLY A 117 -9.36 -10.46 -18.65
CA GLY A 117 -8.08 -9.82 -18.92
C GLY A 117 -6.88 -10.43 -18.19
N SER A 118 -7.08 -11.49 -17.40
CA SER A 118 -5.96 -12.23 -16.79
C SER A 118 -5.24 -13.13 -17.80
N TYR A 119 -4.05 -13.60 -17.43
CA TYR A 119 -3.27 -14.58 -18.21
C TYR A 119 -4.12 -15.78 -18.61
N PHE A 120 -4.97 -16.28 -17.72
CA PHE A 120 -5.85 -17.42 -18.00
C PHE A 120 -6.95 -17.10 -19.02
N ASP A 121 -7.46 -15.87 -19.02
CA ASP A 121 -8.46 -15.42 -20.00
C ASP A 121 -7.84 -15.35 -21.39
N ALA A 122 -6.61 -14.82 -21.51
CA ALA A 122 -5.86 -14.80 -22.76
C ALA A 122 -5.48 -16.22 -23.23
N MET A 123 -4.99 -17.07 -22.31
CA MET A 123 -4.59 -18.45 -22.59
C MET A 123 -5.76 -19.29 -23.11
N LEU A 124 -6.95 -19.16 -22.51
CA LEU A 124 -8.11 -19.98 -22.88
C LEU A 124 -8.98 -19.38 -23.98
N SER A 125 -8.82 -18.09 -24.29
CA SER A 125 -9.57 -17.40 -25.34
C SER A 125 -8.81 -17.31 -26.66
N SER A 126 -7.51 -17.61 -26.68
CA SER A 126 -6.71 -17.63 -27.90
C SER A 126 -6.51 -19.07 -28.41
N ASP A 127 -6.52 -19.24 -29.73
CA ASP A 127 -6.25 -20.54 -30.37
C ASP A 127 -4.74 -20.87 -30.47
N HIS A 128 -3.87 -19.99 -29.93
CA HIS A 128 -2.42 -20.11 -30.01
C HIS A 128 -1.82 -20.92 -28.86
N TRP A 129 -2.52 -20.99 -27.72
CA TRP A 129 -2.06 -21.72 -26.54
C TRP A 129 -2.70 -23.10 -26.54
N LEU A 130 -1.95 -24.08 -27.02
CA LEU A 130 -2.39 -25.47 -27.06
C LEU A 130 -1.84 -26.23 -25.85
N PRO A 131 -2.66 -27.09 -25.23
CA PRO A 131 -2.17 -27.98 -24.18
C PRO A 131 -1.18 -29.00 -24.76
N ASN A 132 -0.37 -29.61 -23.89
CA ASN A 132 0.52 -30.70 -24.27
C ASN A 132 -0.26 -31.97 -24.69
N GLU A 133 0.44 -33.03 -25.09
CA GLU A 133 -0.15 -34.32 -25.52
C GLU A 133 -1.09 -34.95 -24.46
N LYS A 134 -0.93 -34.58 -23.19
CA LYS A 134 -1.76 -35.04 -22.06
C LYS A 134 -2.95 -34.13 -21.76
N GLY A 135 -3.11 -33.03 -22.51
CA GLY A 135 -4.17 -32.05 -22.27
C GLY A 135 -3.87 -31.05 -21.15
N GLU A 136 -2.60 -30.87 -20.77
CA GLU A 136 -2.17 -29.99 -19.68
C GLU A 136 -1.58 -28.68 -20.23
N TYR A 137 -1.91 -27.54 -19.58
CA TYR A 137 -1.30 -26.24 -19.86
C TYR A 137 -0.14 -26.00 -18.90
N PHE A 138 1.08 -25.81 -19.42
CA PHE A 138 2.26 -25.60 -18.59
C PHE A 138 2.43 -24.14 -18.18
N LEU A 139 2.73 -23.91 -16.90
CA LEU A 139 3.09 -22.64 -16.30
C LEU A 139 4.44 -22.77 -15.61
N ASP A 140 5.38 -21.92 -15.99
CA ASP A 140 6.72 -21.87 -15.43
C ASP A 140 6.73 -21.01 -14.15
N LEU A 141 6.09 -21.55 -13.11
CA LEU A 141 5.89 -20.90 -11.82
C LEU A 141 6.16 -21.91 -10.69
N ASP A 142 6.57 -21.43 -9.53
CA ASP A 142 6.67 -22.27 -8.34
C ASP A 142 5.25 -22.67 -7.85
N PRO A 143 4.98 -23.97 -7.59
CA PRO A 143 3.67 -24.42 -7.14
C PRO A 143 3.34 -24.11 -5.67
N SER A 144 4.29 -23.64 -4.85
CA SER A 144 4.17 -23.57 -3.38
C SER A 144 2.97 -22.73 -2.91
N THR A 145 2.76 -21.57 -3.55
CA THR A 145 1.70 -20.61 -3.21
C THR A 145 0.48 -20.70 -4.14
N PHE A 146 0.58 -21.49 -5.22
CA PHE A 146 -0.48 -21.67 -6.22
C PHE A 146 -1.84 -22.15 -5.66
N PRO A 147 -1.92 -22.99 -4.59
CA PRO A 147 -3.21 -23.31 -3.96
C PRO A 147 -4.01 -22.09 -3.51
N ARG A 148 -3.33 -20.98 -3.15
CA ARG A 148 -4.00 -19.73 -2.75
C ARG A 148 -4.56 -18.98 -3.94
N ILE A 149 -3.86 -18.97 -5.08
CA ILE A 149 -4.38 -18.47 -6.36
C ILE A 149 -5.64 -19.24 -6.76
N MET A 150 -5.61 -20.57 -6.65
CA MET A 150 -6.78 -21.40 -6.94
C MET A 150 -7.97 -21.07 -6.04
N LYS A 151 -7.73 -20.75 -4.76
CA LYS A 151 -8.77 -20.29 -3.85
C LYS A 151 -9.30 -18.90 -4.23
N LEU A 152 -8.43 -17.98 -4.60
CA LEU A 152 -8.81 -16.65 -5.12
C LEU A 152 -9.72 -16.79 -6.35
N LEU A 153 -9.33 -17.57 -7.35
CA LEU A 153 -10.14 -17.77 -8.56
C LEU A 153 -11.50 -18.41 -8.27
N ARG A 154 -11.57 -19.33 -7.31
CA ARG A 154 -12.82 -20.02 -6.92
C ARG A 154 -13.75 -19.19 -6.04
N THR A 155 -13.21 -18.35 -5.15
CA THR A 155 -13.99 -17.68 -4.10
C THR A 155 -13.97 -16.16 -4.16
N GLY A 156 -13.05 -15.56 -4.92
CA GLY A 156 -12.78 -14.12 -4.89
C GLY A 156 -11.96 -13.66 -3.69
N PHE A 157 -11.55 -14.57 -2.80
CA PHE A 157 -10.81 -14.25 -1.57
C PHE A 157 -9.40 -14.84 -1.60
N LEU A 158 -8.40 -13.98 -1.33
CA LEU A 158 -7.00 -14.37 -1.19
C LEU A 158 -6.63 -14.47 0.31
N PRO A 159 -6.43 -15.68 0.87
CA PRO A 159 -5.97 -15.79 2.25
C PRO A 159 -4.49 -15.37 2.35
N LEU A 160 -4.19 -14.40 3.19
CA LEU A 160 -2.81 -13.98 3.50
C LEU A 160 -2.34 -14.50 4.87
N ASP A 161 -3.25 -15.05 5.68
CA ASP A 161 -2.92 -15.54 7.02
C ASP A 161 -1.89 -16.67 6.98
N GLY A 162 -0.93 -16.58 7.92
CA GLY A 162 0.08 -17.60 8.18
C GLY A 162 1.17 -17.74 7.10
N LEU A 163 1.26 -16.80 6.16
CA LEU A 163 2.36 -16.74 5.19
C LEU A 163 3.62 -16.17 5.85
N SER A 164 4.78 -16.73 5.49
CA SER A 164 6.06 -16.06 5.76
C SER A 164 6.26 -14.91 4.77
N GLU A 165 7.19 -14.00 5.09
CA GLU A 165 7.51 -12.87 4.20
C GLU A 165 7.98 -13.34 2.80
N ALA A 166 8.72 -14.45 2.74
CA ALA A 166 9.17 -15.04 1.48
C ALA A 166 7.99 -15.56 0.66
N ASP A 167 7.07 -16.31 1.29
CA ASP A 167 5.89 -16.84 0.61
C ASP A 167 4.95 -15.73 0.13
N GLU A 168 4.86 -14.62 0.87
CA GLU A 168 4.06 -13.46 0.47
C GLU A 168 4.67 -12.73 -0.74
N ALA A 169 6.00 -12.58 -0.78
CA ALA A 169 6.71 -12.03 -1.93
C ALA A 169 6.50 -12.91 -3.18
N GLU A 170 6.67 -14.22 -3.04
CA GLU A 170 6.46 -15.19 -4.12
C GLU A 170 5.01 -15.20 -4.63
N LEU A 171 4.03 -15.15 -3.72
CA LEU A 171 2.62 -15.06 -4.09
C LEU A 171 2.31 -13.77 -4.88
N ARG A 172 2.98 -12.66 -4.54
CA ARG A 172 2.82 -11.37 -5.23
C ARG A 172 3.42 -11.40 -6.64
N GLU A 173 4.61 -11.97 -6.81
CA GLU A 173 5.21 -12.19 -8.13
C GLU A 173 4.33 -13.10 -9.01
N MET A 174 3.73 -14.13 -8.41
CA MET A 174 2.81 -15.02 -9.11
C MET A 174 1.54 -14.31 -9.58
N LEU A 175 0.94 -13.44 -8.75
CA LEU A 175 -0.22 -12.64 -9.13
C LEU A 175 0.09 -11.70 -10.30
N ASP A 176 1.27 -11.07 -10.28
CA ASP A 176 1.75 -10.18 -11.34
C ASP A 176 1.94 -10.95 -12.65
N TYR A 177 2.63 -12.10 -12.62
CA TYR A 177 2.80 -12.97 -13.78
C TYR A 177 1.46 -13.41 -14.38
N LEU A 178 0.52 -13.82 -13.53
CA LEU A 178 -0.80 -14.29 -13.96
C LEU A 178 -1.72 -13.15 -14.39
N GLN A 179 -1.29 -11.89 -14.27
CA GLN A 179 -2.10 -10.69 -14.54
C GLN A 179 -3.45 -10.77 -13.80
N ILE A 180 -3.43 -11.36 -12.61
CA ILE A 180 -4.58 -11.37 -11.73
C ILE A 180 -4.40 -10.15 -10.85
N GLU A 181 -5.15 -9.10 -11.16
CA GLU A 181 -5.35 -8.03 -10.21
C GLU A 181 -5.85 -8.67 -8.92
N CYS A 182 -5.05 -8.59 -7.86
CA CYS A 182 -5.58 -8.75 -6.52
C CYS A 182 -6.80 -7.83 -6.45
N PRO A 183 -8.00 -8.28 -6.04
CA PRO A 183 -9.20 -7.45 -6.07
C PRO A 183 -8.95 -6.18 -5.24
N GLN A 184 -8.46 -5.16 -5.92
CA GLN A 184 -8.41 -3.81 -5.44
C GLN A 184 -9.86 -3.34 -5.52
N PRO A 185 -10.44 -2.85 -4.42
CA PRO A 185 -11.80 -2.33 -4.46
C PRO A 185 -11.88 -1.28 -5.58
N THR A 186 -12.65 -1.61 -6.63
CA THR A 186 -12.81 -0.75 -7.80
C THR A 186 -13.31 0.64 -7.37
N PRO A 187 -12.85 1.75 -7.97
CA PRO A 187 -13.26 3.11 -7.62
C PRO A 187 -14.66 3.45 -8.19
N SER A 188 -15.60 2.51 -8.18
CA SER A 188 -17.00 2.73 -8.53
C SER A 188 -17.79 2.97 -7.25
N ALA A 189 -17.65 4.17 -6.67
CA ALA A 189 -18.22 4.61 -5.39
C ALA A 189 -17.91 3.65 -4.22
N PRO A 190 -16.97 3.98 -3.31
CA PRO A 190 -16.50 3.02 -2.32
C PRO A 190 -17.67 2.52 -1.46
N PRO A 191 -17.94 1.19 -1.38
CA PRO A 191 -18.49 0.66 -0.15
C PRO A 191 -17.47 1.04 0.92
N ALA A 192 -17.83 1.98 1.80
CA ALA A 192 -16.92 2.54 2.80
C ALA A 192 -16.11 1.40 3.41
N ALA A 193 -14.79 1.39 3.19
CA ALA A 193 -13.90 0.40 3.79
C ALA A 193 -14.27 0.30 5.28
N PRO A 194 -14.46 -0.92 5.84
CA PRO A 194 -14.94 -1.07 7.20
C PRO A 194 -14.06 -0.22 8.10
N LEU A 195 -14.68 0.74 8.81
CA LEU A 195 -13.96 1.60 9.73
C LEU A 195 -13.36 0.72 10.83
N HIS A 196 -12.04 0.71 10.92
CA HIS A 196 -11.35 0.04 12.00
C HIS A 196 -11.49 0.89 13.25
N ASN A 197 -12.17 0.36 14.26
CA ASN A 197 -12.35 1.02 15.55
C ASN A 197 -11.30 0.50 16.54
N VAL A 198 -10.60 1.43 17.18
CA VAL A 198 -9.64 1.13 18.25
C VAL A 198 -10.20 1.71 19.54
N TYR A 199 -10.08 0.98 20.63
CA TYR A 199 -10.59 1.36 21.94
C TYR A 199 -9.46 1.38 22.96
N TRP A 200 -9.55 2.30 23.92
CA TRP A 200 -8.71 2.26 25.12
C TRP A 200 -9.14 1.07 25.99
N ASP A 201 -8.17 0.37 26.58
CA ASP A 201 -8.43 -0.79 27.43
C ASP A 201 -8.70 -0.33 28.88
N PRO A 202 -9.91 -0.51 29.42
CA PRO A 202 -10.22 -0.17 30.81
C PRO A 202 -9.34 -0.90 31.83
N ARG A 203 -8.81 -2.08 31.47
CA ARG A 203 -7.92 -2.89 32.33
C ARG A 203 -6.49 -2.38 32.33
N GLN A 204 -6.08 -1.71 31.25
CA GLN A 204 -4.77 -1.08 31.09
C GLN A 204 -4.89 0.45 31.12
N CYS A 205 -5.78 0.96 31.97
CA CYS A 205 -6.04 2.39 32.14
C CYS A 205 -5.74 2.82 33.57
N SER A 206 -5.07 3.96 33.72
CA SER A 206 -4.88 4.56 35.04
C SER A 206 -6.20 4.93 35.70
N VAL A 207 -6.27 4.79 37.03
CA VAL A 207 -7.47 5.18 37.82
C VAL A 207 -7.78 6.68 37.76
N PHE A 208 -6.81 7.49 37.34
CA PHE A 208 -6.94 8.94 37.18
C PHE A 208 -7.40 9.37 35.78
N LEU A 209 -7.53 8.41 34.88
CA LEU A 209 -8.09 8.58 33.55
C LEU A 209 -9.52 8.06 33.54
N LYS A 210 -10.45 8.86 33.03
CA LYS A 210 -11.86 8.47 32.84
C LYS A 210 -12.12 8.21 31.37
N LEU A 211 -12.57 6.99 31.07
CA LEU A 211 -13.02 6.59 29.75
C LEU A 211 -14.45 7.08 29.48
N ARG A 212 -14.73 7.45 28.24
CA ARG A 212 -16.02 7.94 27.73
C ARG A 212 -16.24 7.45 26.30
N GLU A 213 -17.49 7.59 25.82
CA GLU A 213 -17.88 7.31 24.43
C GLU A 213 -17.40 5.93 23.95
N ARG A 214 -17.90 4.88 24.61
CA ARG A 214 -17.51 3.47 24.33
C ARG A 214 -15.99 3.27 24.36
N ASP A 215 -15.32 3.87 25.35
CA ASP A 215 -13.88 3.76 25.58
C ASP A 215 -12.99 4.31 24.45
N THR A 216 -13.52 5.19 23.59
CA THR A 216 -12.72 5.87 22.55
C THR A 216 -12.08 7.15 23.06
N ILE A 217 -12.68 7.81 24.06
CA ILE A 217 -12.17 9.04 24.67
C ILE A 217 -11.63 8.73 26.05
N VAL A 218 -10.42 9.22 26.33
CA VAL A 218 -9.83 9.20 27.67
C VAL A 218 -9.55 10.63 28.17
N ARG A 219 -10.07 10.96 29.36
CA ARG A 219 -9.93 12.27 29.99
C ARG A 219 -9.14 12.19 31.30
N GLN A 220 -8.16 13.06 31.45
CA GLN A 220 -7.40 13.20 32.68
C GLN A 220 -8.21 13.95 33.76
N THR A 221 -8.28 13.39 34.96
CA THR A 221 -9.07 13.95 36.07
C THR A 221 -8.28 14.76 37.08
N THR A 222 -6.97 14.56 37.13
CA THR A 222 -6.06 15.22 38.07
C THR A 222 -4.79 15.69 37.37
N THR A 223 -3.92 16.42 38.07
CA THR A 223 -2.58 16.73 37.55
C THR A 223 -1.62 15.57 37.77
N GLY A 224 -0.72 15.34 36.82
CA GLY A 224 0.31 14.30 36.90
C GLY A 224 0.13 13.21 35.85
N TRP A 225 1.25 12.65 35.39
CA TRP A 225 1.26 11.71 34.27
C TRP A 225 0.50 10.42 34.60
N SER A 226 -0.50 10.14 33.78
CA SER A 226 -1.31 8.93 33.80
C SER A 226 -1.31 8.31 32.41
N ASN A 227 -1.35 6.97 32.33
CA ASN A 227 -1.18 6.25 31.07
C ASN A 227 -2.38 5.34 30.78
N VAL A 228 -2.63 5.11 29.50
CA VAL A 228 -3.60 4.12 29.01
C VAL A 228 -3.09 3.44 27.73
N LEU A 229 -3.30 2.13 27.61
CA LEU A 229 -3.10 1.37 26.37
C LEU A 229 -4.41 1.10 25.65
N ALA A 230 -4.35 0.92 24.33
CA ALA A 230 -5.45 0.35 23.58
C ALA A 230 -5.60 -1.16 23.78
N THR A 231 -6.76 -1.69 23.43
CA THR A 231 -7.12 -3.12 23.56
C THR A 231 -6.39 -4.03 22.57
N THR A 232 -5.97 -3.50 21.42
CA THR A 232 -5.46 -4.28 20.29
C THR A 232 -4.06 -3.84 19.87
N LEU A 233 -3.30 -4.77 19.30
CA LEU A 233 -2.04 -4.47 18.62
C LEU A 233 -2.36 -3.80 17.28
N GLU A 234 -1.96 -2.55 17.14
CA GLU A 234 -2.23 -1.79 15.93
C GLU A 234 -0.94 -1.41 15.23
N LYS A 235 -0.93 -1.52 13.90
CA LYS A 235 0.13 -0.94 13.06
C LYS A 235 -0.12 0.54 12.82
N THR A 236 -1.38 0.93 12.76
CA THR A 236 -1.78 2.30 12.46
C THR A 236 -2.92 2.68 13.40
N PHE A 237 -2.92 3.90 13.90
CA PHE A 237 -4.07 4.44 14.61
C PHE A 237 -4.12 5.96 14.48
N VAL A 238 -5.32 6.51 14.68
CA VAL A 238 -5.58 7.95 14.57
C VAL A 238 -6.07 8.45 15.91
N VAL A 239 -5.54 9.59 16.36
CA VAL A 239 -6.00 10.25 17.59
C VAL A 239 -6.30 11.72 17.38
N ARG A 240 -7.37 12.20 18.02
CA ARG A 240 -7.64 13.63 18.20
C ARG A 240 -7.06 14.08 19.54
N VAL A 241 -6.20 15.10 19.49
CA VAL A 241 -5.49 15.64 20.65
C VAL A 241 -5.50 17.17 20.64
N ARG A 242 -5.06 17.78 21.74
CA ARG A 242 -4.79 19.23 21.82
C ARG A 242 -3.29 19.50 21.82
N LEU A 243 -2.77 20.10 20.75
CA LEU A 243 -1.44 20.68 20.68
C LEU A 243 -1.28 21.80 21.72
N GLY A 244 -0.11 21.88 22.35
CA GLY A 244 0.20 22.73 23.50
C GLY A 244 -0.19 22.12 24.86
N ALA A 245 -0.90 21.00 24.91
CA ALA A 245 -1.22 20.31 26.17
C ALA A 245 -0.16 19.26 26.51
N LYS A 246 -0.02 18.96 27.82
CA LYS A 246 0.87 17.88 28.31
C LYS A 246 0.26 16.51 28.04
N ILE A 247 0.32 16.13 26.77
CA ILE A 247 -0.16 14.88 26.19
C ILE A 247 1.00 14.26 25.41
N GLU A 248 1.21 12.97 25.57
CA GLU A 248 2.12 12.19 24.74
C GLU A 248 1.34 11.00 24.17
N VAL A 249 1.43 10.80 22.86
CA VAL A 249 0.78 9.68 22.15
C VAL A 249 1.80 8.91 21.34
N GLY A 250 1.56 7.62 21.13
CA GLY A 250 2.61 6.79 20.59
C GLY A 250 2.34 5.30 20.61
N PHE A 251 3.41 4.54 20.64
CA PHE A 251 3.39 3.08 20.79
C PHE A 251 4.18 2.63 22.02
N SER A 252 3.68 1.61 22.71
CA SER A 252 4.37 0.96 23.84
C SER A 252 4.10 -0.54 23.82
N THR A 253 4.91 -1.31 24.55
CA THR A 253 4.64 -2.74 24.74
C THR A 253 3.82 -2.97 26.01
N LEU A 254 3.01 -4.04 26.03
CA LEU A 254 2.30 -4.47 27.24
C LEU A 254 3.27 -4.87 28.36
N LYS A 255 4.41 -5.48 28.02
CA LYS A 255 5.42 -5.96 28.98
C LYS A 255 6.01 -4.84 29.83
N THR A 256 6.14 -3.64 29.26
CA THR A 256 6.74 -2.48 29.93
C THR A 256 5.73 -1.45 30.40
N PHE A 257 4.44 -1.74 30.22
CA PHE A 257 3.39 -0.82 30.57
C PHE A 257 3.00 -0.92 32.05
N SER A 258 2.68 0.23 32.64
CA SER A 258 2.07 0.33 33.95
C SER A 258 0.97 1.39 33.93
N PRO A 259 -0.25 1.08 34.40
CA PRO A 259 -1.32 2.07 34.53
C PRO A 259 -1.15 2.96 35.78
N HIS A 260 -0.18 2.68 36.66
CA HIS A 260 0.03 3.45 37.88
C HIS A 260 0.76 4.78 37.62
N ILE A 261 0.53 5.78 38.49
CA ILE A 261 1.22 7.07 38.41
C ILE A 261 2.72 6.86 38.53
N HIS A 262 3.47 7.39 37.57
CA HIS A 262 4.91 7.54 37.70
C HIS A 262 5.21 8.85 38.43
N ARG A 263 5.69 8.74 39.68
CA ARG A 263 6.06 9.89 40.53
C ARG A 263 7.28 10.66 39.99
N TYR A 264 8.05 10.05 39.09
CA TYR A 264 9.18 10.64 38.38
C TYR A 264 8.84 10.64 36.89
N GLY A 265 9.09 11.74 36.19
CA GLY A 265 8.70 11.97 34.79
C GLY A 265 9.30 11.04 33.73
N SER A 266 9.81 9.86 34.11
CA SER A 266 10.25 8.82 33.18
C SER A 266 9.04 8.18 32.50
N ALA A 267 8.95 8.37 31.19
CA ALA A 267 8.02 7.66 30.33
C ALA A 267 8.16 6.14 30.51
N PRO A 268 7.06 5.37 30.42
CA PRO A 268 7.19 3.94 30.15
C PRO A 268 7.96 3.74 28.85
N ARG A 269 8.63 2.60 28.70
CA ARG A 269 9.34 2.24 27.48
C ARG A 269 8.38 2.29 26.29
N GLY A 270 8.68 3.11 25.29
CA GLY A 270 7.81 3.36 24.14
C GLY A 270 8.34 4.48 23.25
N TYR A 271 7.55 4.78 22.21
CA TYR A 271 7.85 5.71 21.13
C TYR A 271 6.77 6.78 21.13
N TYR A 272 7.13 8.05 21.29
CA TYR A 272 6.18 9.10 21.61
C TYR A 272 6.33 10.32 20.72
N PHE A 273 5.20 10.95 20.44
CA PHE A 273 5.09 12.35 20.04
C PHE A 273 4.59 13.16 21.24
N ASN A 274 5.29 14.23 21.60
CA ASN A 274 4.90 15.14 22.67
C ASN A 274 4.10 16.31 22.12
N CYS A 275 2.85 16.46 22.56
CA CYS A 275 1.95 17.49 22.06
C CYS A 275 2.25 18.89 22.62
N GLU A 276 3.05 19.02 23.68
CA GLU A 276 3.45 20.30 24.27
C GLU A 276 4.67 20.88 23.55
N THR A 277 5.68 20.07 23.29
CA THR A 277 6.96 20.50 22.70
C THR A 277 7.11 20.16 21.22
N TYR A 278 6.23 19.32 20.68
CA TYR A 278 6.32 18.76 19.33
C TYR A 278 7.56 17.90 19.07
N ASP A 279 8.24 17.46 20.14
CA ASP A 279 9.34 16.51 20.03
C ASP A 279 8.81 15.10 19.81
N VAL A 280 9.59 14.32 19.05
CA VAL A 280 9.47 12.86 19.04
C VAL A 280 10.64 12.24 19.80
N TYR A 281 10.38 11.14 20.48
CA TYR A 281 11.41 10.44 21.23
C TYR A 281 11.04 8.99 21.52
N SER A 282 12.04 8.18 21.83
CA SER A 282 11.88 6.85 22.41
C SER A 282 12.65 6.74 23.73
N GLN A 283 12.50 5.64 24.45
CA GLN A 283 13.32 5.39 25.65
C GLN A 283 14.84 5.37 25.40
N LEU A 284 15.26 5.13 24.14
CA LEU A 284 16.68 5.00 23.76
C LEU A 284 17.22 6.27 23.10
N THR A 285 16.34 7.18 22.68
CA THR A 285 16.71 8.38 21.92
C THR A 285 16.40 9.63 22.73
N LYS A 286 17.26 10.64 22.63
CA LYS A 286 16.94 11.95 23.17
C LYS A 286 15.75 12.52 22.41
N ARG A 287 15.01 13.41 23.08
CA ARG A 287 13.97 14.22 22.43
C ARG A 287 14.57 14.98 21.26
N VAL A 288 13.98 14.82 20.10
CA VAL A 288 14.35 15.51 18.87
C VAL A 288 13.12 16.22 18.31
N PRO A 289 13.28 17.41 17.70
CA PRO A 289 12.18 18.08 17.04
C PRO A 289 11.57 17.18 15.97
N SER A 290 10.25 17.14 15.89
CA SER A 290 9.55 16.37 14.85
C SER A 290 9.72 16.91 13.43
N GLY A 291 10.25 18.13 13.30
CA GLY A 291 10.24 18.91 12.05
C GLY A 291 8.97 19.75 11.88
N LEU A 292 8.05 19.71 12.85
CA LEU A 292 6.94 20.66 12.92
C LEU A 292 7.46 22.06 13.28
N ASP A 293 6.94 23.09 12.61
CA ASP A 293 7.30 24.47 12.90
C ASP A 293 6.93 24.82 14.37
N PRO A 294 7.87 25.29 15.21
CA PRO A 294 7.57 25.72 16.57
C PRO A 294 6.49 26.82 16.68
N SER A 295 6.28 27.59 15.61
CA SER A 295 5.22 28.59 15.52
C SER A 295 3.83 28.01 15.21
N THR A 296 3.74 26.68 15.02
CA THR A 296 2.48 25.98 14.78
C THR A 296 1.47 26.29 15.90
N PRO A 297 0.27 26.81 15.56
CA PRO A 297 -0.72 27.18 16.55
C PRO A 297 -1.11 26.01 17.47
N THR A 298 -1.23 26.31 18.76
CA THR A 298 -1.82 25.37 19.72
C THR A 298 -3.32 25.23 19.45
N GLY A 299 -3.86 24.03 19.62
CA GLY A 299 -5.24 23.77 19.21
C GLY A 299 -5.53 22.29 19.03
N ILE A 300 -6.75 21.99 18.56
CA ILE A 300 -7.14 20.61 18.26
C ILE A 300 -6.46 20.16 16.97
N ALA A 301 -5.83 19.00 17.01
CA ALA A 301 -5.21 18.38 15.84
C ALA A 301 -5.53 16.88 15.78
N VAL A 302 -5.47 16.33 14.58
CA VAL A 302 -5.57 14.90 14.32
C VAL A 302 -4.18 14.36 14.01
N LEU A 303 -3.73 13.40 14.80
CA LEU A 303 -2.46 12.70 14.62
C LEU A 303 -2.71 11.31 14.05
N LEU A 304 -2.01 10.98 12.97
CA LEU A 304 -1.92 9.62 12.43
C LEU A 304 -0.55 9.07 12.81
N LEU A 305 -0.54 7.90 13.44
CA LEU A 305 0.68 7.19 13.83
C LEU A 305 0.74 5.87 13.07
N GLN A 306 1.85 5.62 12.38
CA GLN A 306 2.04 4.45 11.54
C GLN A 306 3.34 3.76 11.91
N HIS A 307 3.26 2.47 12.22
CA HIS A 307 4.38 1.58 12.43
C HIS A 307 4.61 0.75 11.17
N ASP A 308 5.66 1.10 10.44
CA ASP A 308 6.19 0.31 9.34
C ASP A 308 7.11 -0.76 9.91
N ARG A 309 6.65 -2.02 9.86
CA ARG A 309 7.39 -3.17 10.38
C ARG A 309 8.59 -3.52 9.52
N ASP A 310 8.49 -3.33 8.21
CA ASP A 310 9.51 -3.71 7.23
C ASP A 310 10.70 -2.75 7.37
N ARG A 311 10.41 -1.44 7.46
CA ARG A 311 11.41 -0.40 7.71
C ARG A 311 11.78 -0.26 9.17
N ARG A 312 11.05 -0.93 10.07
CA ARG A 312 11.16 -0.84 11.54
C ARG A 312 11.18 0.62 12.00
N CYS A 313 10.19 1.39 11.57
CA CYS A 313 10.09 2.78 11.96
C CYS A 313 8.65 3.18 12.29
N ILE A 314 8.52 4.23 13.09
CA ILE A 314 7.25 4.90 13.38
C ILE A 314 7.28 6.26 12.72
N GLN A 315 6.29 6.50 11.89
CA GLN A 315 6.02 7.76 11.23
C GLN A 315 4.81 8.43 11.87
N PHE A 316 4.89 9.75 11.99
CA PHE A 316 3.84 10.60 12.54
C PHE A 316 3.36 11.54 11.47
N SER A 317 2.05 11.77 11.39
CA SER A 317 1.46 12.80 10.53
C SER A 317 0.48 13.64 11.32
N ILE A 318 0.47 14.95 11.08
CA ILE A 318 -0.43 15.91 11.74
C ILE A 318 -1.35 16.50 10.68
N ASN A 319 -2.66 16.37 10.87
CA ASN A 319 -3.70 16.87 9.97
C ASN A 319 -3.47 16.43 8.51
N GLY A 320 -2.95 15.22 8.31
CA GLY A 320 -2.65 14.65 6.99
C GLY A 320 -1.24 14.92 6.46
N THR A 321 -0.45 15.78 7.12
CA THR A 321 0.93 16.09 6.69
C THR A 321 1.93 15.25 7.48
N ALA A 322 2.74 14.46 6.78
CA ALA A 322 3.81 13.67 7.39
C ALA A 322 4.89 14.56 8.02
N LEU A 323 5.31 14.22 9.24
CA LEU A 323 6.43 14.87 9.91
C LEU A 323 7.76 14.35 9.35
N ALA A 324 8.78 15.22 9.35
CA ALA A 324 10.09 14.90 8.79
C ALA A 324 10.82 13.82 9.59
N MET A 325 10.57 13.73 10.90
CA MET A 325 11.25 12.78 11.77
C MET A 325 10.48 11.47 11.93
N THR A 326 11.21 10.35 11.82
CA THR A 326 10.73 9.00 12.10
C THR A 326 11.50 8.39 13.27
N LEU A 327 10.85 7.59 14.11
CA LEU A 327 11.52 6.86 15.19
C LEU A 327 11.85 5.44 14.75
N ARG A 328 13.08 4.98 14.97
CA ARG A 328 13.45 3.58 14.73
C ARG A 328 12.89 2.67 15.82
N VAL A 329 12.30 1.54 15.42
CA VAL A 329 11.76 0.51 16.32
C VAL A 329 12.78 -0.58 16.55
N GLU A 330 12.98 -0.93 17.82
CA GLU A 330 13.89 -2.00 18.22
C GLU A 330 13.38 -3.37 17.80
N ALA A 331 14.29 -4.27 17.38
CA ALA A 331 13.93 -5.59 16.86
C ALA A 331 13.06 -6.42 17.82
N GLY A 332 13.27 -6.29 19.13
CA GLY A 332 12.47 -6.98 20.16
C GLY A 332 11.05 -6.42 20.35
N ASP A 333 10.75 -5.24 19.82
CA ASP A 333 9.49 -4.54 20.04
C ASP A 333 8.56 -4.59 18.80
N VAL A 334 9.06 -4.96 17.60
CA VAL A 334 8.34 -4.92 16.29
C VAL A 334 7.01 -5.70 16.30
N GLY A 335 6.92 -6.80 17.05
CA GLY A 335 5.74 -7.65 17.12
C GLY A 335 4.66 -7.22 18.11
N ALA A 336 4.96 -6.31 19.04
CA ALA A 336 4.21 -6.18 20.30
C ALA A 336 3.89 -4.72 20.69
N LEU A 337 3.59 -3.88 19.71
CA LEU A 337 3.26 -2.46 19.93
C LEU A 337 1.75 -2.23 20.01
N PHE A 338 1.34 -1.63 21.12
CA PHE A 338 -0.01 -1.13 21.37
C PHE A 338 0.00 0.41 21.29
N PRO A 339 -1.07 1.02 20.74
CA PRO A 339 -1.33 2.44 20.92
C PRO A 339 -1.30 2.81 22.40
N ILE A 340 -0.62 3.90 22.73
CA ILE A 340 -0.53 4.44 24.10
C ILE A 340 -0.85 5.93 24.09
N ALA A 341 -1.57 6.37 25.12
CA ALA A 341 -1.69 7.78 25.47
C ALA A 341 -1.21 8.01 26.91
N ARG A 342 -0.56 9.15 27.10
CA ARG A 342 -0.12 9.66 28.40
C ARG A 342 -0.62 11.08 28.54
N ILE A 343 -1.24 11.39 29.66
CA ILE A 343 -1.90 12.68 29.88
C ILE A 343 -1.54 13.18 31.27
N SER A 344 -1.13 14.44 31.36
CA SER A 344 -0.77 15.10 32.64
C SER A 344 -1.62 16.33 32.94
N SER A 345 -2.03 17.07 31.89
CA SER A 345 -2.90 18.24 32.05
C SER A 345 -4.30 17.82 32.52
N ALA A 346 -4.74 18.36 33.66
CA ALA A 346 -6.10 18.12 34.16
C ALA A 346 -7.14 18.58 33.13
N GLY A 347 -8.10 17.71 32.83
CA GLY A 347 -9.15 17.98 31.83
C GLY A 347 -8.73 17.84 30.37
N ALA A 348 -7.46 17.50 30.09
CA ALA A 348 -7.04 17.15 28.74
C ALA A 348 -7.61 15.79 28.32
N GLU A 349 -7.81 15.64 27.01
CA GLU A 349 -8.47 14.49 26.40
C GLU A 349 -7.67 14.00 25.21
N VAL A 350 -7.70 12.68 25.02
CA VAL A 350 -7.24 12.00 23.81
C VAL A 350 -8.36 11.10 23.35
N GLU A 351 -8.71 11.18 22.07
CA GLU A 351 -9.73 10.34 21.45
C GLU A 351 -9.12 9.50 20.36
N LEU A 352 -9.42 8.21 20.35
CA LEU A 352 -9.15 7.32 19.23
C LEU A 352 -10.23 7.52 18.18
N LEU A 353 -9.80 7.86 16.96
CA LEU A 353 -10.69 8.01 15.83
C LEU A 353 -10.72 6.74 14.98
N PRO A 354 -11.87 6.38 14.41
CA PRO A 354 -11.93 5.33 13.41
C PRO A 354 -11.09 5.71 12.20
N PHE A 355 -10.43 4.72 11.61
CA PHE A 355 -9.64 4.91 10.39
C PHE A 355 -9.90 3.79 9.39
N GLN A 356 -9.61 4.06 8.12
CA GLN A 356 -9.67 3.06 7.06
C GLN A 356 -8.30 2.40 6.96
N VAL A 357 -8.26 1.07 7.05
CA VAL A 357 -7.07 0.31 6.69
C VAL A 357 -7.03 0.27 5.16
N PRO A 358 -5.94 0.71 4.49
CA PRO A 358 -5.79 0.47 3.07
C PRO A 358 -5.77 -1.05 2.83
N PHE A 359 -6.60 -1.51 1.89
CA PHE A 359 -6.72 -2.92 1.50
C PHE A 359 -5.45 -3.47 0.84
#